data_AF-A0A915YED7-F1
#
_entry.id   AF-A0A915YED7-F1
#
_cell.length_a   1.000
_cell.length_b   1.000
_cell.length_c   1.000
_cell.angle_alpha   90.00
_cell.angle_beta   90.00
_cell.angle_gamma   90.00
#
_symmetry.space_group_name_H-M   'P 1'
#
loop_
_entity.id
_entity.type
_entity.pdbx_description
1 polymer ?
#
loop_
_entity_poly.entity_id
_entity_poly.type
_entity_poly.pdbx_seq_one_letter_code
_entity_poly.pdbx_strand_id
1 'polypeptide(L)'
;MDYKKKLSELIDSGIESNVKLAIQLSKSTNTPLNVNEYEEIFNWILEYGEYDTIEPTTRLETKIIRLISLTKLWWSVKNTTKIPASIRKIKNLEVLQLSGSRLKTLPESFGELSNLESILLNGNQIKSLPKSFIKLSNLEELVLSSNQLENLPQNWAQLKKLKSIKMQNNKFKEFPSEFLSLPSLELLDLSNNPIEQLSDKIYKLYPIKKLRLSQTKINSVPASIGELINLETLDLSQNYISHIPDSICNLKTLEILNLFNNNLNSLPVRFENLNKLRVLNIAENNFDNLPPQIFKLKNLEVLNITGNNIPQHQIIRFKIKQPNCTLRK
;
A
#
# COMPACT_ATOMS: atom_id res chain seq x y z
N MET A 1 25.89 38.29 -8.63
CA MET A 1 25.32 37.10 -7.96
C MET A 1 24.17 37.57 -7.10
N ASP A 2 22.97 37.04 -7.29
CA ASP A 2 21.80 37.44 -6.50
C ASP A 2 21.95 36.93 -5.06
N TYR A 3 22.31 37.83 -4.14
CA TYR A 3 22.55 37.52 -2.73
C TYR A 3 21.29 36.92 -2.08
N LYS A 4 20.10 37.37 -2.48
CA LYS A 4 18.81 36.87 -2.00
C LYS A 4 18.57 35.41 -2.41
N LYS A 5 18.99 35.04 -3.62
CA LYS A 5 18.93 33.66 -4.10
C LYS A 5 19.80 32.73 -3.25
N LYS A 6 21.04 33.12 -2.97
CA LYS A 6 21.95 32.32 -2.12
C LYS A 6 21.44 32.12 -0.69
N LEU A 7 20.86 33.17 -0.09
CA LEU A 7 20.25 33.04 1.24
C LEU A 7 19.07 32.06 1.23
N SER A 8 18.26 32.09 0.17
CA SER A 8 17.14 31.16 0.01
C SER A 8 17.63 29.71 -0.18
N GLU A 9 18.69 29.50 -0.96
CA GLU A 9 19.32 28.19 -1.14
C GLU A 9 19.87 27.62 0.17
N LEU A 10 20.48 28.46 1.02
CA LEU A 10 20.97 28.04 2.33
C LEU A 10 19.83 27.62 3.26
N ILE A 11 18.75 28.40 3.32
CA ILE A 11 17.58 28.08 4.16
C ILE A 11 16.92 26.80 3.68
N ASP A 12 16.71 26.69 2.36
CA ASP A 12 16.10 25.52 1.73
C ASP A 12 17.03 24.31 1.70
N SER A 13 18.26 24.37 2.23
CA SER A 13 19.14 23.21 2.24
C SER A 13 18.64 22.07 3.14
N GLY A 14 17.74 22.35 4.09
CA GLY A 14 17.31 21.39 5.10
C GLY A 14 18.37 21.11 6.18
N ILE A 15 19.46 21.88 6.21
CA ILE A 15 20.57 21.72 7.15
C ILE A 15 20.58 22.89 8.15
N GLU A 16 20.60 22.57 9.44
CA GLU A 16 20.48 23.58 10.52
C GLU A 16 21.61 24.63 10.49
N SER A 17 22.86 24.20 10.28
CA SER A 17 24.01 25.12 10.20
C SER A 17 23.88 26.12 9.04
N ASN A 18 23.34 25.69 7.90
CA ASN A 18 23.09 26.55 6.76
C ASN A 18 21.96 27.54 7.04
N VAL A 19 20.88 27.12 7.69
CA VAL A 19 19.78 28.00 8.12
C VAL A 19 20.30 29.09 9.06
N LYS A 20 21.07 28.70 10.09
CA LYS A 20 21.70 29.63 11.04
C LYS A 20 22.60 30.64 10.33
N LEU A 21 23.43 30.16 9.41
CA LEU A 21 24.30 31.02 8.59
C LEU A 21 23.50 31.99 7.73
N ALA A 22 22.43 31.53 7.06
CA ALA A 22 21.59 32.38 6.24
C ALA A 22 20.93 33.50 7.05
N ILE A 23 20.45 33.19 8.26
CA ILE A 23 19.84 34.17 9.18
C ILE A 23 20.87 35.19 9.67
N GLN A 24 22.11 34.76 9.96
CA GLN A 24 23.19 35.67 10.33
C GLN A 24 23.55 36.60 9.17
N LEU A 25 23.72 36.05 7.96
CA LEU A 25 24.07 36.81 6.77
C LEU A 25 22.96 37.81 6.41
N SER A 26 21.69 37.40 6.46
CA SER A 26 20.55 38.27 6.16
C SER A 26 20.47 39.49 7.07
N LYS A 27 20.78 39.32 8.36
CA LYS A 27 20.86 40.41 9.34
C LYS A 27 22.04 41.33 9.04
N SER A 28 23.21 40.77 8.71
CA SER A 28 24.41 41.56 8.42
C SER A 28 24.30 42.40 7.15
N THR A 29 23.58 41.92 6.14
CA THR A 29 23.44 42.58 4.83
C THR A 29 22.12 43.31 4.65
N ASN A 30 21.29 43.39 5.70
CA ASN A 30 19.92 43.93 5.66
C ASN A 30 19.09 43.39 4.48
N THR A 31 19.31 42.11 4.13
CA THR A 31 18.64 41.46 3.00
C THR A 31 17.48 40.60 3.53
N PRO A 32 16.23 40.83 3.11
CA PRO A 32 15.09 40.08 3.64
C PRO A 32 15.11 38.62 3.17
N LEU A 33 14.81 37.70 4.10
CA LEU A 33 14.63 36.27 3.81
C LEU A 33 13.22 36.01 3.28
N ASN A 34 13.09 35.15 2.27
CA ASN A 34 11.78 34.66 1.84
C ASN A 34 11.36 33.50 2.75
N VAL A 35 10.47 33.78 3.70
CA VAL A 35 10.03 32.81 4.71
C VAL A 35 8.54 32.54 4.69
N ASN A 36 7.81 33.10 3.73
CA ASN A 36 6.35 32.99 3.65
C ASN A 36 5.88 31.53 3.59
N GLU A 37 6.61 30.68 2.89
CA GLU A 37 6.30 29.24 2.83
C GLU A 37 6.56 28.54 4.16
N TYR A 38 7.60 28.93 4.90
CA TYR A 38 7.88 28.39 6.25
C TYR A 38 6.81 28.85 7.25
N GLU A 39 6.37 30.10 7.17
CA GLU A 39 5.25 30.63 7.96
C GLU A 39 3.94 29.87 7.65
N GLU A 40 3.61 29.69 6.38
CA GLU A 40 2.39 28.98 5.93
C GLU A 40 2.37 27.54 6.46
N ILE A 41 3.42 26.76 6.20
CA ILE A 41 3.45 25.35 6.63
C ILE A 41 3.51 25.21 8.16
N PHE A 42 4.21 26.10 8.85
CA PHE A 42 4.26 26.10 10.32
C PHE A 42 2.87 26.36 10.91
N ASN A 43 2.16 27.37 10.41
CA ASN A 43 0.81 27.69 10.88
C ASN A 43 -0.18 26.59 10.52
N TRP A 44 -0.06 25.99 9.32
CA TRP A 44 -0.88 24.86 8.92
C TRP A 44 -0.66 23.64 9.84
N ILE A 45 0.58 23.37 10.26
CA ILE A 45 0.87 22.31 11.24
C ILE A 45 0.30 22.66 12.62
N LEU A 46 0.38 23.92 13.08
CA LEU A 46 -0.23 24.30 14.35
C LEU A 46 -1.75 24.19 14.35
N GLU A 47 -2.39 24.52 13.24
CA GLU A 47 -3.84 24.47 13.08
C GLU A 47 -4.33 23.01 13.00
N TYR A 48 -3.65 22.17 12.21
CA TYR A 48 -4.13 20.84 11.85
C TYR A 48 -3.34 19.67 12.45
N GLY A 49 -2.13 19.88 12.96
CA GLY A 49 -1.29 18.84 13.56
C GLY A 49 -1.65 18.53 15.01
N GLU A 50 -1.25 17.36 15.49
CA GLU A 50 -1.40 17.02 16.92
C GLU A 50 -0.55 17.94 17.80
N TYR A 51 -0.96 18.17 19.05
CA TYR A 51 -0.34 19.13 19.97
C TYR A 51 1.19 18.94 20.12
N ASP A 52 1.68 17.71 19.95
CA ASP A 52 3.10 17.36 20.12
C ASP A 52 3.91 17.42 18.81
N THR A 53 3.27 17.77 17.68
CA THR A 53 3.93 17.77 16.37
C THR A 53 4.98 18.87 16.26
N ILE A 54 4.60 20.09 16.65
CA ILE A 54 5.46 21.27 16.71
C ILE A 54 4.94 22.16 17.82
N GLU A 55 5.81 22.55 18.75
CA GLU A 55 5.47 23.57 19.74
C GLU A 55 5.29 24.96 19.08
N PRO A 56 4.34 25.79 19.55
CA PRO A 56 4.21 27.17 19.09
C PRO A 56 5.47 28.01 19.38
N THR A 57 5.80 28.94 18.48
CA THR A 57 6.83 29.96 18.70
C THR A 57 6.63 31.16 17.78
N THR A 58 7.00 32.34 18.26
CA THR A 58 6.99 33.59 17.47
C THR A 58 8.31 33.84 16.75
N ARG A 59 9.40 33.15 17.13
CA ARG A 59 10.73 33.35 16.54
C ARG A 59 10.85 32.60 15.22
N LEU A 60 11.05 33.34 14.14
CA LEU A 60 11.20 32.81 12.78
C LEU A 60 12.29 31.74 12.66
N GLU A 61 13.46 31.99 13.23
CA GLU A 61 14.57 31.02 13.26
C GLU A 61 14.16 29.69 13.88
N THR A 62 13.44 29.75 15.02
CA THR A 62 12.93 28.56 15.70
C THR A 62 11.87 27.85 14.87
N LYS A 63 10.99 28.58 14.16
CA LYS A 63 10.00 27.96 13.24
C LYS A 63 10.70 27.14 12.15
N ILE A 64 11.69 27.74 11.48
CA ILE A 64 12.41 27.09 10.38
C ILE A 64 13.18 25.88 10.91
N ILE A 65 13.95 26.04 11.99
CA ILE A 65 14.73 24.94 12.60
C ILE A 65 13.82 23.77 12.97
N ARG A 66 12.68 24.03 13.60
CA ARG A 66 11.70 22.99 13.94
C ARG A 66 11.21 22.26 12.70
N LEU A 67 10.81 22.99 11.66
CA LEU A 67 10.35 22.40 10.39
C LEU A 67 11.41 21.53 9.72
N ILE A 68 12.64 22.01 9.59
CA ILE A 68 13.69 21.21 8.93
C ILE A 68 14.15 20.03 9.80
N SER A 69 13.94 20.08 11.12
CA SER A 69 14.24 18.94 12.01
C SER A 69 13.16 17.84 11.99
N LEU A 70 11.98 18.10 11.42
CA LEU A 70 10.92 17.12 11.36
C LEU A 70 11.27 15.98 10.40
N THR A 71 11.39 14.77 10.97
CA THR A 71 11.45 13.51 10.22
C THR A 71 10.10 12.80 10.18
N LYS A 72 9.19 13.14 11.09
CA LYS A 72 7.87 12.52 11.22
C LYS A 72 6.80 13.59 11.35
N LEU A 73 5.72 13.46 10.58
CA LEU A 73 4.59 14.39 10.60
C LEU A 73 3.30 13.58 10.67
N TRP A 74 2.70 13.51 11.85
CA TRP A 74 1.56 12.62 12.12
C TRP A 74 0.40 13.39 12.75
N TRP A 75 -0.81 13.13 12.25
CA TRP A 75 -2.04 13.34 13.01
C TRP A 75 -3.14 12.43 12.50
N SER A 76 -4.07 12.12 13.40
CA SER A 76 -5.28 11.38 13.07
C SER A 76 -6.50 12.29 13.19
N VAL A 77 -7.31 12.37 12.12
CA VAL A 77 -8.66 12.95 12.14
C VAL A 77 -8.72 14.47 12.40
N LYS A 78 -8.39 15.27 11.37
CA LYS A 78 -8.71 16.71 11.34
C LYS A 78 -9.28 17.15 9.99
N ASN A 79 -10.06 18.23 9.95
CA ASN A 79 -10.81 18.69 8.77
C ASN A 79 -9.95 19.37 7.66
N THR A 80 -8.71 18.95 7.44
CA THR A 80 -7.85 19.61 6.42
C THR A 80 -8.12 19.09 5.01
N THR A 81 -8.72 19.93 4.16
CA THR A 81 -9.08 19.48 2.81
C THR A 81 -7.90 19.45 1.83
N LYS A 82 -6.78 20.10 2.17
CA LYS A 82 -5.59 20.26 1.31
C LYS A 82 -4.30 20.34 2.13
N ILE A 83 -3.22 19.82 1.55
CA ILE A 83 -1.85 20.06 2.00
C ILE A 83 -1.32 21.28 1.22
N PRO A 84 -0.76 22.31 1.88
CA PRO A 84 -0.21 23.47 1.18
C PRO A 84 1.04 23.08 0.40
N ALA A 85 1.32 23.79 -0.70
CA ALA A 85 2.48 23.50 -1.55
C ALA A 85 3.81 23.69 -0.81
N SER A 86 3.82 24.52 0.24
CA SER A 86 4.94 24.75 1.15
C SER A 86 5.38 23.53 1.96
N ILE A 87 4.64 22.40 1.92
CA ILE A 87 5.08 21.12 2.51
C ILE A 87 6.49 20.72 2.04
N ARG A 88 6.88 21.10 0.81
CA ARG A 88 8.22 20.90 0.24
C ARG A 88 9.38 21.43 1.08
N LYS A 89 9.11 22.35 2.03
CA LYS A 89 10.11 22.91 2.93
C LYS A 89 10.55 21.93 4.02
N ILE A 90 9.75 20.90 4.32
CA ILE A 90 10.07 19.88 5.32
C ILE A 90 10.90 18.76 4.67
N LYS A 91 12.12 19.09 4.24
CA LYS A 91 12.93 18.21 3.38
C LYS A 91 13.40 16.91 4.04
N ASN A 92 13.49 16.89 5.36
CA ASN A 92 13.98 15.74 6.12
C ASN A 92 12.84 14.79 6.53
N LEU A 93 11.63 15.00 6.01
CA LEU A 93 10.49 14.17 6.35
C LEU A 93 10.63 12.75 5.78
N GLU A 94 10.60 11.77 6.66
CA GLU A 94 10.71 10.33 6.39
C GLU A 94 9.34 9.65 6.48
N VAL A 95 8.51 10.03 7.44
CA VAL A 95 7.17 9.44 7.65
C VAL A 95 6.10 10.50 7.69
N LEU A 96 5.10 10.37 6.83
CA LEU A 96 3.93 11.23 6.80
C LEU A 96 2.66 10.42 7.07
N GLN A 97 1.93 10.76 8.13
CA GLN A 97 0.66 10.12 8.51
C GLN A 97 -0.44 11.18 8.63
N LEU A 98 -1.29 11.28 7.63
CA LEU A 98 -2.43 12.21 7.61
C LEU A 98 -3.75 11.49 7.35
N SER A 99 -3.90 10.29 7.91
CA SER A 99 -5.12 9.49 7.76
C SER A 99 -6.36 10.17 8.35
N GLY A 100 -7.50 9.99 7.70
CA GLY A 100 -8.77 10.54 8.18
C GLY A 100 -8.92 12.06 8.01
N SER A 101 -8.12 12.70 7.15
CA SER A 101 -8.04 14.17 7.05
C SER A 101 -9.01 14.82 6.05
N ARG A 102 -9.84 14.07 5.31
CA ARG A 102 -10.68 14.58 4.20
C ARG A 102 -9.89 15.24 3.05
N LEU A 103 -8.61 14.90 2.89
CA LEU A 103 -7.76 15.40 1.81
C LEU A 103 -8.33 15.02 0.45
N LYS A 104 -8.47 15.99 -0.46
CA LYS A 104 -8.98 15.74 -1.82
C LYS A 104 -7.88 15.56 -2.85
N THR A 105 -6.74 16.19 -2.64
CA THR A 105 -5.60 16.24 -3.57
C THR A 105 -4.31 16.41 -2.81
N LEU A 106 -3.20 15.95 -3.39
CA LEU A 106 -1.84 16.29 -2.96
C LEU A 106 -1.24 17.30 -3.96
N PRO A 107 -0.45 18.30 -3.50
CA PRO A 107 0.16 19.29 -4.40
C PRO A 107 1.28 18.66 -5.26
N GLU A 108 1.59 19.25 -6.43
CA GLU A 108 2.72 18.79 -7.26
C GLU A 108 4.08 18.94 -6.56
N SER A 109 4.21 19.81 -5.56
CA SER A 109 5.44 19.92 -4.77
C SER A 109 5.67 18.74 -3.83
N PHE A 110 4.68 17.84 -3.67
CA PHE A 110 4.78 16.68 -2.79
C PHE A 110 5.89 15.71 -3.21
N GLY A 111 6.17 15.61 -4.51
CA GLY A 111 7.29 14.83 -5.04
C GLY A 111 8.69 15.40 -4.73
N GLU A 112 8.79 16.57 -4.10
CA GLU A 112 10.08 17.15 -3.65
C GLU A 112 10.52 16.60 -2.28
N LEU A 113 9.66 15.85 -1.59
CA LEU A 113 9.94 15.23 -0.29
C LEU A 113 10.74 13.92 -0.46
N SER A 114 11.96 14.04 -1.01
CA SER A 114 12.75 12.89 -1.45
C SER A 114 13.18 11.91 -0.35
N ASN A 115 13.11 12.33 0.92
CA ASN A 115 13.45 11.48 2.07
C ASN A 115 12.27 10.65 2.58
N LEU A 116 11.05 10.81 2.03
CA LEU A 116 9.90 10.01 2.48
C LEU A 116 10.11 8.52 2.21
N GLU A 117 9.95 7.75 3.28
CA GLU A 117 10.03 6.29 3.32
C GLU A 117 8.64 5.67 3.54
N SER A 118 7.76 6.32 4.30
CA SER A 118 6.41 5.81 4.57
C SER A 118 5.35 6.90 4.49
N ILE A 119 4.31 6.65 3.70
CA ILE A 119 3.17 7.55 3.52
C ILE A 119 1.89 6.82 3.89
N LEU A 120 1.20 7.35 4.90
CA LEU A 120 -0.07 6.87 5.39
C LEU A 120 -1.14 7.95 5.19
N LEU A 121 -2.02 7.72 4.22
CA LEU A 121 -3.06 8.67 3.78
C LEU A 121 -4.44 7.98 3.70
N ASN A 122 -4.66 6.93 4.49
CA ASN A 122 -5.91 6.18 4.44
C ASN A 122 -7.11 6.98 4.98
N GLY A 123 -8.31 6.71 4.47
CA GLY A 123 -9.54 7.38 4.93
C GLY A 123 -9.60 8.85 4.50
N ASN A 124 -9.11 9.18 3.31
CA ASN A 124 -9.19 10.51 2.72
C ASN A 124 -10.15 10.52 1.52
N GLN A 125 -10.17 11.60 0.73
CA GLN A 125 -11.01 11.77 -0.45
C GLN A 125 -10.15 11.96 -1.72
N ILE A 126 -8.95 11.38 -1.73
CA ILE A 126 -7.97 11.58 -2.80
C ILE A 126 -8.46 10.90 -4.07
N LYS A 127 -8.58 11.66 -5.15
CA LYS A 127 -9.02 11.16 -6.47
C LYS A 127 -7.87 10.78 -7.39
N SER A 128 -6.74 11.44 -7.24
CA SER A 128 -5.52 11.19 -8.01
C SER A 128 -4.28 11.59 -7.23
N LEU A 129 -3.15 10.97 -7.57
CA LEU A 129 -1.83 11.38 -7.10
C LEU A 129 -1.21 12.35 -8.13
N PRO A 130 -0.42 13.34 -7.68
CA PRO A 130 0.27 14.28 -8.57
C PRO A 130 1.30 13.55 -9.43
N LYS A 131 1.65 14.12 -10.60
CA LYS A 131 2.64 13.52 -11.51
C LYS A 131 4.01 13.42 -10.85
N SER A 132 4.35 14.37 -9.98
CA SER A 132 5.60 14.36 -9.23
C SER A 132 5.71 13.24 -8.20
N PHE A 133 4.63 12.53 -7.85
CA PHE A 133 4.63 11.50 -6.81
C PHE A 133 5.66 10.38 -7.08
N ILE A 134 5.90 10.08 -8.36
CA ILE A 134 6.89 9.09 -8.81
C ILE A 134 8.35 9.47 -8.50
N LYS A 135 8.62 10.71 -8.08
CA LYS A 135 9.96 11.18 -7.68
C LYS A 135 10.37 10.75 -6.27
N LEU A 136 9.46 10.17 -5.48
CA LEU A 136 9.71 9.71 -4.11
C LEU A 136 10.53 8.42 -4.08
N SER A 137 11.79 8.50 -4.51
CA SER A 137 12.66 7.35 -4.76
C SER A 137 13.02 6.54 -3.51
N ASN A 138 12.86 7.10 -2.32
CA ASN A 138 13.09 6.43 -1.04
C ASN A 138 11.84 5.75 -0.47
N LEU A 139 10.67 5.89 -1.10
CA LEU A 139 9.41 5.38 -0.57
C LEU A 139 9.42 3.86 -0.49
N GLU A 140 9.14 3.31 0.70
CA GLU A 140 9.08 1.87 0.98
C GLU A 140 7.65 1.39 1.26
N GLU A 141 6.83 2.22 1.91
CA GLU A 141 5.43 1.91 2.22
C GLU A 141 4.48 3.02 1.77
N LEU A 142 3.41 2.62 1.07
CA LEU A 142 2.35 3.49 0.63
C LEU A 142 0.97 2.95 1.02
N VAL A 143 0.28 3.67 1.90
CA VAL A 143 -1.07 3.34 2.36
C VAL A 143 -2.05 4.43 1.93
N LEU A 144 -2.90 4.10 0.98
CA LEU A 144 -3.92 4.96 0.38
C LEU A 144 -5.32 4.31 0.45
N SER A 145 -5.50 3.37 1.37
CA SER A 145 -6.76 2.67 1.58
C SER A 145 -7.92 3.62 1.87
N SER A 146 -9.14 3.29 1.44
CA SER A 146 -10.34 4.10 1.69
C SER A 146 -10.19 5.54 1.15
N ASN A 147 -9.94 5.65 -0.15
CA ASN A 147 -9.86 6.90 -0.90
C ASN A 147 -10.80 6.83 -2.14
N GLN A 148 -10.62 7.71 -3.11
CA GLN A 148 -11.42 7.76 -4.33
C GLN A 148 -10.56 7.60 -5.59
N LEU A 149 -9.44 6.88 -5.49
CA LEU A 149 -8.50 6.70 -6.60
C LEU A 149 -9.14 5.84 -7.69
N GLU A 150 -9.12 6.35 -8.92
CA GLU A 150 -9.55 5.63 -10.12
C GLU A 150 -8.38 5.22 -11.00
N ASN A 151 -7.29 6.01 -10.99
CA ASN A 151 -6.10 5.82 -11.80
C ASN A 151 -4.84 6.30 -11.06
N LEU A 152 -3.67 5.91 -11.55
CA LEU A 152 -2.36 6.31 -11.02
C LEU A 152 -1.57 7.12 -12.07
N PRO A 153 -0.62 7.97 -11.65
CA PRO A 153 0.31 8.60 -12.58
C PRO A 153 1.21 7.54 -13.23
N GLN A 154 1.64 7.76 -14.47
CA GLN A 154 2.52 6.82 -15.20
C GLN A 154 3.96 6.80 -14.63
N ASN A 155 4.71 5.74 -14.96
CA ASN A 155 6.16 5.56 -14.69
C ASN A 155 6.56 5.25 -13.23
N TRP A 156 5.91 4.27 -12.60
CA TRP A 156 6.22 3.84 -11.23
C TRP A 156 7.57 3.12 -11.08
N ALA A 157 8.23 2.74 -12.18
CA ALA A 157 9.57 2.13 -12.19
C ALA A 157 10.66 2.93 -11.43
N GLN A 158 10.42 4.22 -11.15
CA GLN A 158 11.32 5.06 -10.35
C GLN A 158 11.27 4.77 -8.84
N LEU A 159 10.17 4.20 -8.34
CA LEU A 159 9.95 3.88 -6.93
C LEU A 159 10.63 2.55 -6.56
N LYS A 160 11.95 2.51 -6.71
CA LYS A 160 12.76 1.28 -6.62
C LYS A 160 12.74 0.62 -5.25
N LYS A 161 12.46 1.37 -4.19
CA LYS A 161 12.40 0.85 -2.81
C LYS A 161 11.00 0.47 -2.34
N LEU A 162 9.97 0.69 -3.15
CA LEU A 162 8.58 0.51 -2.72
C LEU A 162 8.26 -0.99 -2.56
N LYS A 163 8.04 -1.40 -1.31
CA LYS A 163 7.82 -2.80 -0.90
C LYS A 163 6.35 -3.09 -0.61
N SER A 164 5.61 -2.12 -0.10
CA SER A 164 4.24 -2.32 0.39
C SER A 164 3.29 -1.27 -0.15
N ILE A 165 2.25 -1.71 -0.85
CA ILE A 165 1.16 -0.86 -1.35
C ILE A 165 -0.17 -1.40 -0.80
N LYS A 166 -0.88 -0.53 -0.08
CA LYS A 166 -2.24 -0.79 0.42
C LYS A 166 -3.18 0.24 -0.17
N MET A 167 -4.08 -0.20 -1.05
CA MET A 167 -5.02 0.64 -1.80
C MET A 167 -6.44 0.06 -1.79
N GLN A 168 -6.77 -0.74 -0.79
CA GLN A 168 -8.11 -1.29 -0.64
C GLN A 168 -9.18 -0.19 -0.48
N ASN A 169 -10.43 -0.46 -0.86
CA ASN A 169 -11.53 0.51 -0.82
C ASN A 169 -11.23 1.78 -1.65
N ASN A 170 -10.92 1.60 -2.93
CA ASN A 170 -10.80 2.68 -3.91
C ASN A 170 -11.77 2.41 -5.08
N LYS A 171 -11.53 3.01 -6.24
CA LYS A 171 -12.41 2.92 -7.42
C LYS A 171 -11.70 2.39 -8.65
N PHE A 172 -10.63 1.60 -8.50
CA PHE A 172 -9.93 1.00 -9.63
C PHE A 172 -10.86 0.03 -10.36
N LYS A 173 -11.14 0.34 -11.63
CA LYS A 173 -11.96 -0.51 -12.51
C LYS A 173 -11.16 -1.61 -13.21
N GLU A 174 -9.86 -1.37 -13.35
CA GLU A 174 -8.91 -2.26 -13.99
C GLU A 174 -7.70 -2.46 -13.08
N PHE A 175 -6.98 -3.56 -13.28
CA PHE A 175 -5.72 -3.78 -12.57
C PHE A 175 -4.68 -2.74 -13.00
N PRO A 176 -4.12 -1.91 -12.09
CA PRO A 176 -3.19 -0.86 -12.48
C PRO A 176 -1.86 -1.43 -13.00
N SER A 177 -1.57 -1.17 -14.28
CA SER A 177 -0.37 -1.68 -14.95
C SER A 177 0.92 -1.09 -14.39
N GLU A 178 0.84 0.05 -13.71
CA GLU A 178 1.93 0.75 -13.06
C GLU A 178 2.66 -0.15 -12.06
N PHE A 179 1.92 -0.99 -11.31
CA PHE A 179 2.52 -1.88 -10.31
C PHE A 179 3.39 -2.99 -10.94
N LEU A 180 3.13 -3.35 -12.20
CA LEU A 180 3.91 -4.33 -12.96
C LEU A 180 5.33 -3.85 -13.28
N SER A 181 5.66 -2.60 -12.96
CA SER A 181 6.99 -2.00 -13.16
C SER A 181 7.81 -1.85 -11.87
N LEU A 182 7.26 -2.24 -10.72
CA LEU A 182 7.90 -2.07 -9.42
C LEU A 182 8.84 -3.24 -9.10
N PRO A 183 10.15 -3.00 -8.99
CA PRO A 183 11.14 -4.09 -8.89
C PRO A 183 11.23 -4.73 -7.50
N SER A 184 10.67 -4.10 -6.46
CA SER A 184 10.85 -4.51 -5.06
C SER A 184 9.52 -4.74 -4.33
N LEU A 185 8.40 -4.80 -5.06
CA LEU A 185 7.08 -4.90 -4.45
C LEU A 185 6.86 -6.29 -3.84
N GLU A 186 6.65 -6.34 -2.53
CA GLU A 186 6.42 -7.58 -1.78
C GLU A 186 4.96 -7.75 -1.33
N LEU A 187 4.24 -6.65 -1.10
CA LEU A 187 2.84 -6.64 -0.67
C LEU A 187 2.02 -5.70 -1.54
N LEU A 188 0.94 -6.23 -2.13
CA LEU A 188 -0.06 -5.47 -2.86
C LEU A 188 -1.46 -5.84 -2.34
N ASP A 189 -2.18 -4.84 -1.84
CA ASP A 189 -3.57 -4.97 -1.43
C ASP A 189 -4.46 -4.02 -2.23
N LEU A 190 -5.27 -4.60 -3.12
CA LEU A 190 -6.26 -3.90 -3.95
C LEU A 190 -7.69 -4.34 -3.61
N SER A 191 -7.90 -4.95 -2.44
CA SER A 191 -9.21 -5.44 -2.03
C SER A 191 -10.30 -4.37 -2.11
N ASN A 192 -11.56 -4.73 -2.30
CA ASN A 192 -12.67 -3.76 -2.38
C ASN A 192 -12.45 -2.68 -3.46
N ASN A 193 -12.02 -3.07 -4.65
CA ASN A 193 -11.98 -2.22 -5.85
C ASN A 193 -12.70 -2.94 -6.99
N PRO A 194 -13.47 -2.26 -7.85
CA PRO A 194 -14.23 -2.92 -8.93
C PRO A 194 -13.37 -3.43 -10.11
N ILE A 195 -12.33 -4.22 -9.86
CA ILE A 195 -11.39 -4.81 -10.84
C ILE A 195 -11.95 -6.13 -11.38
N GLU A 196 -12.58 -6.08 -12.56
CA GLU A 196 -13.25 -7.25 -13.14
C GLU A 196 -12.28 -8.31 -13.68
N GLN A 197 -11.09 -7.89 -14.10
CA GLN A 197 -10.08 -8.76 -14.71
C GLN A 197 -8.69 -8.51 -14.15
N LEU A 198 -7.97 -9.60 -13.89
CA LEU A 198 -6.55 -9.56 -13.60
C LEU A 198 -5.74 -9.52 -14.91
N SER A 199 -4.64 -8.78 -14.93
CA SER A 199 -3.79 -8.72 -16.12
C SER A 199 -3.09 -10.05 -16.40
N ASP A 200 -3.05 -10.50 -17.65
CA ASP A 200 -2.20 -11.63 -18.07
C ASP A 200 -0.71 -11.39 -17.82
N LYS A 201 -0.31 -10.13 -17.60
CA LYS A 201 1.06 -9.73 -17.26
C LYS A 201 1.33 -9.72 -15.76
N ILE A 202 0.47 -10.32 -14.93
CA ILE A 202 0.63 -10.35 -13.47
C ILE A 202 1.97 -10.96 -13.03
N TYR A 203 2.55 -11.86 -13.82
CA TYR A 203 3.89 -12.43 -13.61
C TYR A 203 5.00 -11.38 -13.42
N LYS A 204 4.79 -10.14 -13.91
CA LYS A 204 5.74 -9.03 -13.74
C LYS A 204 5.78 -8.45 -12.32
N LEU A 205 4.85 -8.83 -11.44
CA LEU A 205 4.92 -8.46 -10.02
C LEU A 205 6.04 -9.18 -9.25
N TYR A 206 7.05 -9.74 -9.91
CA TYR A 206 8.17 -10.36 -9.23
C TYR A 206 8.98 -9.30 -8.45
N PRO A 207 9.15 -9.38 -7.10
CA PRO A 207 9.15 -10.59 -6.26
C PRO A 207 7.99 -10.71 -5.23
N ILE A 208 6.75 -10.36 -5.59
CA ILE A 208 5.58 -10.31 -4.69
C ILE A 208 5.44 -11.57 -3.81
N LYS A 209 5.19 -11.33 -2.51
CA LYS A 209 4.93 -12.35 -1.49
C LYS A 209 3.47 -12.38 -1.06
N LYS A 210 2.79 -11.22 -1.05
CA LYS A 210 1.42 -11.08 -0.56
C LYS A 210 0.58 -10.31 -1.58
N LEU A 211 -0.39 -11.00 -2.18
CA LEU A 211 -1.34 -10.42 -3.12
C LEU A 211 -2.76 -10.56 -2.58
N ARG A 212 -3.41 -9.42 -2.33
CA ARG A 212 -4.80 -9.38 -1.85
C ARG A 212 -5.69 -8.66 -2.86
N LEU A 213 -6.67 -9.39 -3.36
CA LEU A 213 -7.64 -9.00 -4.36
C LEU A 213 -9.04 -9.44 -3.90
N SER A 214 -9.31 -9.36 -2.59
CA SER A 214 -10.63 -9.75 -2.08
C SER A 214 -11.68 -8.73 -2.49
N GLN A 215 -12.90 -9.17 -2.81
CA GLN A 215 -14.01 -8.28 -3.14
C GLN A 215 -13.68 -7.35 -4.33
N THR A 216 -13.04 -7.89 -5.38
CA THR A 216 -12.69 -7.11 -6.56
C THR A 216 -13.56 -7.33 -7.78
N LYS A 217 -14.50 -8.28 -7.74
CA LYS A 217 -15.33 -8.72 -8.88
C LYS A 217 -14.59 -9.55 -9.93
N ILE A 218 -13.43 -10.10 -9.61
CA ILE A 218 -12.68 -10.96 -10.52
C ILE A 218 -13.52 -12.21 -10.83
N ASN A 219 -13.64 -12.58 -12.10
CA ASN A 219 -14.34 -13.79 -12.53
C ASN A 219 -13.41 -14.90 -13.04
N SER A 220 -12.16 -14.55 -13.35
CA SER A 220 -11.16 -15.46 -13.91
C SER A 220 -9.76 -15.09 -13.42
N VAL A 221 -8.96 -16.12 -13.16
CA VAL A 221 -7.56 -15.97 -12.74
C VAL A 221 -6.65 -16.42 -13.90
N PRO A 222 -5.77 -15.57 -14.43
CA PRO A 222 -4.91 -15.91 -15.55
C PRO A 222 -3.87 -16.97 -15.17
N ALA A 223 -3.48 -17.81 -16.13
CA ALA A 223 -2.48 -18.86 -15.89
C ALA A 223 -1.13 -18.30 -15.43
N SER A 224 -0.79 -17.06 -15.80
CA SER A 224 0.44 -16.39 -15.39
C SER A 224 0.53 -16.10 -13.88
N ILE A 225 -0.56 -16.30 -13.11
CA ILE A 225 -0.47 -16.29 -11.64
C ILE A 225 0.55 -17.30 -11.11
N GLY A 226 0.72 -18.43 -11.80
CA GLY A 226 1.64 -19.50 -11.42
C GLY A 226 3.13 -19.13 -11.51
N GLU A 227 3.45 -18.01 -12.15
CA GLU A 227 4.82 -17.49 -12.27
C GLU A 227 5.25 -16.69 -11.03
N LEU A 228 4.32 -16.36 -10.13
CA LEU A 228 4.61 -15.66 -8.87
C LEU A 228 5.20 -16.62 -7.82
N ILE A 229 6.31 -17.28 -8.15
CA ILE A 229 6.88 -18.40 -7.39
C ILE A 229 7.33 -18.06 -5.95
N ASN A 230 7.35 -16.78 -5.58
CA ASN A 230 7.64 -16.30 -4.23
C ASN A 230 6.38 -15.96 -3.42
N LEU A 231 5.18 -16.17 -3.98
CA LEU A 231 3.92 -15.82 -3.34
C LEU A 231 3.66 -16.73 -2.13
N GLU A 232 3.47 -16.13 -0.97
CA GLU A 232 3.23 -16.78 0.32
C GLU A 232 1.74 -16.65 0.72
N THR A 233 1.10 -15.55 0.34
CA THR A 233 -0.31 -15.27 0.63
C THR A 233 -1.03 -14.79 -0.62
N LEU A 234 -2.11 -15.50 -0.96
CA LEU A 234 -3.04 -15.11 -2.01
C LEU A 234 -4.46 -15.04 -1.45
N ASP A 235 -5.03 -13.84 -1.46
CA ASP A 235 -6.44 -13.61 -1.11
C ASP A 235 -7.25 -13.23 -2.35
N LEU A 236 -8.15 -14.12 -2.75
CA LEU A 236 -9.09 -13.96 -3.86
C LEU A 236 -10.54 -14.10 -3.37
N SER A 237 -10.78 -13.93 -2.07
CA SER A 237 -12.10 -14.13 -1.48
C SER A 237 -13.14 -13.09 -1.95
N GLN A 238 -14.43 -13.43 -1.87
CA GLN A 238 -15.55 -12.56 -2.24
C GLN A 238 -15.48 -12.08 -3.69
N ASN A 239 -15.17 -12.99 -4.61
CA ASN A 239 -15.12 -12.73 -6.05
C ASN A 239 -16.14 -13.62 -6.78
N TYR A 240 -16.09 -13.63 -8.11
CA TYR A 240 -16.98 -14.42 -8.97
C TYR A 240 -16.22 -15.55 -9.68
N ILE A 241 -15.18 -16.08 -9.04
CA ILE A 241 -14.28 -17.04 -9.66
C ILE A 241 -14.97 -18.41 -9.72
N SER A 242 -15.12 -18.95 -10.92
CA SER A 242 -15.68 -20.28 -11.14
C SER A 242 -14.61 -21.38 -11.27
N HIS A 243 -13.39 -21.00 -11.68
CA HIS A 243 -12.27 -21.92 -11.89
C HIS A 243 -10.94 -21.27 -11.53
N ILE A 244 -10.04 -22.06 -10.95
CA ILE A 244 -8.64 -21.67 -10.68
C ILE A 244 -7.74 -22.41 -11.69
N PRO A 245 -6.77 -21.74 -12.34
CA PRO A 245 -5.90 -22.38 -13.32
C PRO A 245 -4.96 -23.42 -12.69
N ASP A 246 -4.62 -24.47 -13.42
CA ASP A 246 -3.69 -25.51 -12.97
C ASP A 246 -2.32 -24.96 -12.55
N SER A 247 -1.90 -23.86 -13.16
CA SER A 247 -0.64 -23.17 -12.86
C SER A 247 -0.55 -22.64 -11.44
N ILE A 248 -1.66 -22.48 -10.71
CA ILE A 248 -1.62 -22.13 -9.27
C ILE A 248 -0.78 -23.15 -8.49
N CYS A 249 -0.72 -24.41 -8.95
CA CYS A 249 0.04 -25.49 -8.33
C CYS A 249 1.57 -25.31 -8.44
N ASN A 250 2.04 -24.30 -9.17
CA ASN A 250 3.44 -23.90 -9.25
C ASN A 250 3.88 -23.04 -8.07
N LEU A 251 2.93 -22.49 -7.30
CA LEU A 251 3.20 -21.60 -6.15
C LEU A 251 3.68 -22.40 -4.93
N LYS A 252 4.88 -22.97 -4.99
CA LYS A 252 5.45 -23.84 -3.93
C LYS A 252 5.70 -23.13 -2.61
N THR A 253 5.77 -21.81 -2.62
CA THR A 253 5.93 -20.97 -1.42
C THR A 253 4.60 -20.64 -0.75
N LEU A 254 3.46 -20.94 -1.38
CA LEU A 254 2.15 -20.49 -0.91
C LEU A 254 1.77 -21.17 0.41
N GLU A 255 1.55 -20.35 1.43
CA GLU A 255 1.17 -20.80 2.78
C GLU A 255 -0.31 -20.55 3.07
N ILE A 256 -0.86 -19.46 2.53
CA ILE A 256 -2.24 -19.04 2.77
C ILE A 256 -2.93 -18.80 1.43
N LEU A 257 -4.00 -19.55 1.19
CA LEU A 257 -4.89 -19.39 0.05
C LEU A 257 -6.33 -19.18 0.51
N ASN A 258 -6.84 -17.98 0.30
CA ASN A 258 -8.22 -17.62 0.63
C ASN A 258 -9.06 -17.50 -0.64
N LEU A 259 -10.01 -18.42 -0.80
CA LEU A 259 -10.97 -18.53 -1.91
C LEU A 259 -12.42 -18.43 -1.42
N PHE A 260 -12.63 -17.99 -0.18
CA PHE A 260 -13.95 -17.84 0.44
C PHE A 260 -14.91 -17.05 -0.45
N ASN A 261 -16.18 -17.46 -0.51
CA ASN A 261 -17.24 -16.75 -1.22
C ASN A 261 -16.90 -16.50 -2.69
N ASN A 262 -16.91 -17.59 -3.45
CA ASN A 262 -16.68 -17.64 -4.91
C ASN A 262 -17.66 -18.66 -5.52
N ASN A 263 -17.48 -19.02 -6.80
CA ASN A 263 -18.34 -19.97 -7.51
C ASN A 263 -17.61 -21.29 -7.85
N LEU A 264 -16.60 -21.65 -7.07
CA LEU A 264 -15.77 -22.84 -7.32
C LEU A 264 -16.51 -24.13 -6.98
N ASN A 265 -16.33 -25.17 -7.79
CA ASN A 265 -16.84 -26.52 -7.53
C ASN A 265 -15.74 -27.59 -7.53
N SER A 266 -14.51 -27.20 -7.88
CA SER A 266 -13.37 -28.08 -8.04
C SER A 266 -12.06 -27.35 -7.78
N LEU A 267 -11.00 -28.12 -7.55
CA LEU A 267 -9.62 -27.62 -7.47
C LEU A 267 -8.79 -28.33 -8.54
N PRO A 268 -7.71 -27.69 -9.04
CA PRO A 268 -6.75 -28.30 -9.97
C PRO A 268 -6.32 -29.72 -9.63
N VAL A 269 -6.05 -30.56 -10.64
CA VAL A 269 -5.71 -31.98 -10.43
C VAL A 269 -4.45 -32.14 -9.57
N ARG A 270 -3.49 -31.22 -9.71
CA ARG A 270 -2.20 -31.24 -9.03
C ARG A 270 -2.17 -30.41 -7.75
N PHE A 271 -3.31 -30.07 -7.14
CA PHE A 271 -3.36 -29.17 -5.98
C PHE A 271 -2.50 -29.64 -4.79
N GLU A 272 -2.20 -30.94 -4.69
CA GLU A 272 -1.27 -31.51 -3.69
C GLU A 272 0.15 -30.94 -3.76
N ASN A 273 0.50 -30.29 -4.86
CA ASN A 273 1.78 -29.65 -5.10
C ASN A 273 2.05 -28.42 -4.25
N LEU A 274 1.02 -27.84 -3.62
CA LEU A 274 1.11 -26.72 -2.69
C LEU A 274 1.60 -27.22 -1.33
N ASN A 275 2.85 -27.71 -1.30
CA ASN A 275 3.41 -28.42 -0.17
C ASN A 275 3.64 -27.53 1.07
N LYS A 276 3.72 -26.21 0.94
CA LYS A 276 3.78 -25.27 2.07
C LYS A 276 2.42 -24.75 2.53
N LEU A 277 1.33 -25.17 1.90
CA LEU A 277 0.00 -24.64 2.22
C LEU A 277 -0.43 -25.05 3.63
N ARG A 278 -0.68 -24.05 4.47
CA ARG A 278 -1.09 -24.18 5.87
C ARG A 278 -2.55 -23.81 6.07
N VAL A 279 -3.03 -22.80 5.36
CA VAL A 279 -4.40 -22.31 5.47
C VAL A 279 -5.07 -22.34 4.10
N LEU A 280 -6.14 -23.13 3.99
CA LEU A 280 -7.01 -23.16 2.82
C LEU A 280 -8.44 -22.81 3.24
N ASN A 281 -8.96 -21.73 2.68
CA ASN A 281 -10.36 -21.33 2.88
C ASN A 281 -11.12 -21.44 1.56
N ILE A 282 -12.01 -22.42 1.46
CA ILE A 282 -12.93 -22.63 0.32
C ILE A 282 -14.40 -22.54 0.74
N ALA A 283 -14.67 -21.93 1.90
CA ALA A 283 -16.03 -21.75 2.39
C ALA A 283 -16.87 -20.88 1.43
N GLU A 284 -18.19 -21.02 1.49
CA GLU A 284 -19.17 -20.34 0.62
C GLU A 284 -18.82 -20.51 -0.86
N ASN A 285 -18.84 -21.75 -1.33
CA ASN A 285 -18.58 -22.12 -2.72
C ASN A 285 -19.56 -23.23 -3.13
N ASN A 286 -19.37 -23.83 -4.30
CA ASN A 286 -20.25 -24.82 -4.90
C ASN A 286 -19.66 -26.24 -4.83
N PHE A 287 -18.90 -26.58 -3.78
CA PHE A 287 -18.33 -27.93 -3.65
C PHE A 287 -19.37 -28.93 -3.13
N ASP A 288 -19.71 -29.93 -3.95
CA ASP A 288 -20.55 -31.07 -3.54
C ASP A 288 -19.75 -32.22 -2.90
N ASN A 289 -18.43 -32.17 -3.00
CA ASN A 289 -17.52 -33.18 -2.47
C ASN A 289 -16.22 -32.50 -2.04
N LEU A 290 -15.52 -33.12 -1.09
CA LEU A 290 -14.17 -32.68 -0.73
C LEU A 290 -13.17 -33.15 -1.80
N PRO A 291 -12.44 -32.24 -2.47
CA PRO A 291 -11.48 -32.62 -3.50
C PRO A 291 -10.42 -33.62 -2.97
N PRO A 292 -10.18 -34.75 -3.65
CA PRO A 292 -9.23 -35.78 -3.20
C PRO A 292 -7.81 -35.27 -2.94
N GLN A 293 -7.40 -34.20 -3.62
CA GLN A 293 -6.10 -33.56 -3.51
C GLN A 293 -5.85 -32.98 -2.11
N ILE A 294 -6.90 -32.51 -1.43
CA ILE A 294 -6.79 -31.91 -0.08
C ILE A 294 -6.28 -32.94 0.93
N PHE A 295 -6.60 -34.23 0.76
CA PHE A 295 -6.11 -35.30 1.63
C PHE A 295 -4.58 -35.50 1.54
N LYS A 296 -3.94 -35.00 0.48
CA LYS A 296 -2.49 -35.12 0.26
C LYS A 296 -1.70 -33.91 0.79
N LEU A 297 -2.37 -32.85 1.24
CA LEU A 297 -1.73 -31.64 1.79
C LEU A 297 -1.23 -31.91 3.21
N LYS A 298 0.05 -32.25 3.35
CA LYS A 298 0.64 -32.70 4.63
C LYS A 298 0.81 -31.60 5.69
N ASN A 299 0.93 -30.35 5.25
CA ASN A 299 1.20 -29.21 6.13
C ASN A 299 -0.07 -28.37 6.39
N LEU A 300 -1.25 -28.86 5.99
CA LEU A 300 -2.50 -28.13 6.16
C LEU A 300 -2.90 -28.08 7.64
N GLU A 301 -2.91 -26.89 8.19
CA GLU A 301 -3.26 -26.61 9.59
C GLU A 301 -4.73 -26.20 9.73
N VAL A 302 -5.27 -25.47 8.76
CA VAL A 302 -6.64 -24.97 8.77
C VAL A 302 -7.28 -25.19 7.41
N LEU A 303 -8.43 -25.87 7.42
CA LEU A 303 -9.31 -26.03 6.28
C LEU A 303 -10.69 -25.49 6.65
N ASN A 304 -11.18 -24.52 5.88
CA ASN A 304 -12.54 -24.02 6.02
C ASN A 304 -13.38 -24.39 4.79
N ILE A 305 -14.46 -25.13 5.03
CA ILE A 305 -15.40 -25.64 4.03
C ILE A 305 -16.85 -25.22 4.30
N THR A 306 -17.11 -24.40 5.32
CA THR A 306 -18.47 -23.94 5.69
C THR A 306 -19.22 -23.38 4.47
N GLY A 307 -20.52 -23.58 4.38
CA GLY A 307 -21.32 -23.06 3.26
C GLY A 307 -21.07 -23.77 1.91
N ASN A 308 -20.62 -25.03 1.95
CA ASN A 308 -20.60 -25.94 0.79
C ASN A 308 -21.52 -27.13 1.02
N ASN A 309 -21.82 -27.89 -0.03
CA ASN A 309 -22.68 -29.07 0.01
C ASN A 309 -21.86 -30.37 0.23
N ILE A 310 -20.89 -30.36 1.16
CA ILE A 310 -19.99 -31.50 1.39
C ILE A 310 -20.65 -32.51 2.34
N PRO A 311 -20.84 -33.78 1.94
CA PRO A 311 -21.46 -34.80 2.78
C PRO A 311 -20.70 -35.07 4.09
N GLN A 312 -21.44 -35.30 5.17
CA GLN A 312 -20.88 -35.56 6.50
C GLN A 312 -19.88 -36.72 6.53
N HIS A 313 -20.08 -37.76 5.72
CA HIS A 313 -19.16 -38.90 5.67
C HIS A 313 -17.76 -38.51 5.16
N GLN A 314 -17.65 -37.53 4.25
CA GLN A 314 -16.35 -37.04 3.77
C GLN A 314 -15.65 -36.17 4.81
N ILE A 315 -16.42 -35.38 5.55
CA ILE A 315 -15.94 -34.58 6.68
C ILE A 315 -15.33 -35.50 7.75
N ILE A 316 -16.03 -36.60 8.10
CA ILE A 316 -15.53 -37.59 9.06
C ILE A 316 -14.25 -38.25 8.51
N ARG A 317 -14.27 -38.70 7.25
CA ARG A 317 -13.11 -39.30 6.60
C ARG A 317 -11.89 -38.37 6.60
N PHE A 318 -12.10 -37.07 6.37
CA PHE A 318 -11.04 -36.07 6.42
C PHE A 318 -10.46 -35.94 7.83
N LYS A 319 -11.29 -35.79 8.87
CA LYS A 319 -10.83 -35.71 10.26
C LYS A 319 -10.01 -36.93 10.70
N ILE A 320 -10.36 -38.13 10.23
CA ILE A 320 -9.60 -39.35 10.50
C ILE A 320 -8.22 -39.32 9.80
N LYS A 321 -8.18 -38.87 8.54
CA LYS A 321 -6.95 -38.84 7.73
C LYS A 321 -6.02 -37.67 8.04
N GLN A 322 -6.56 -36.56 8.54
CA GLN A 322 -5.84 -35.32 8.83
C GLN A 322 -6.19 -34.82 10.24
N PRO A 323 -5.86 -35.57 11.30
CA PRO A 323 -6.31 -35.28 12.67
C PRO A 323 -5.75 -33.96 13.24
N ASN A 324 -4.62 -33.50 12.73
CA ASN A 324 -3.98 -32.25 13.17
C ASN A 324 -4.49 -31.01 12.41
N CYS A 325 -5.33 -31.19 11.38
CA CYS A 325 -5.92 -30.09 10.63
C CYS A 325 -7.21 -29.62 11.31
N THR A 326 -7.27 -28.34 11.65
CA THR A 326 -8.49 -27.69 12.14
C THR A 326 -9.49 -27.55 11.00
N LEU A 327 -10.59 -28.30 11.06
CA LEU A 327 -11.67 -28.25 10.06
C LEU A 327 -12.82 -27.37 10.55
N ARG A 328 -13.11 -26.28 9.83
CA ARG A 328 -14.32 -25.46 9.97
C ARG A 328 -15.34 -25.90 8.93
N LYS A 329 -16.59 -26.16 9.36
CA LYS A 329 -17.65 -26.75 8.54
C LYS A 329 -18.98 -26.10 8.83
#